data_AF-A0A2W1KBC4-F1
#
_entry.id   AF-A0A2W1KBC4-F1
#
_cell.length_a   1.000
_cell.length_b   1.000
_cell.length_c   1.000
_cell.angle_alpha   90.00
_cell.angle_beta   90.00
_cell.angle_gamma   90.00
#
_symmetry.space_group_name_H-M   'P 1'
#
loop_
_entity.id
_entity.type
_entity.pdbx_description
1 polymer ?
#
loop_
_entity_poly.entity_id
_entity_poly.type
_entity_poly.pdbx_seq_one_letter_code
_entity_poly.pdbx_strand_id
1 'polypeptide(L)'
;MEEKPLLFKKKGFPTIRVFDKYFEIKAVDYWEFRVFEYAQVKDIIYYDPNKKWWNKLYILTSFTAQIFAKDDPWILKVIKANGGDWDYKISPISDPYFRKVIGIIKNKINKDLK
;
A
#
# COMPACT_ATOMS: atom_id res chain seq x y z
N MET A 1 -23.59 -17.82 0.82
CA MET A 1 -23.61 -16.59 1.65
C MET A 1 -22.46 -15.73 1.19
N GLU A 2 -22.71 -14.48 0.80
CA GLU A 2 -21.62 -13.55 0.48
C GLU A 2 -20.83 -13.23 1.77
N GLU A 3 -19.52 -13.46 1.73
CA GLU A 3 -18.63 -13.14 2.83
C GLU A 3 -18.61 -11.61 3.03
N LYS A 4 -18.85 -11.14 4.27
CA LYS A 4 -18.83 -9.71 4.56
C LYS A 4 -17.38 -9.25 4.76
N PRO A 5 -16.79 -8.48 3.83
CA PRO A 5 -15.39 -8.09 3.97
C PRO A 5 -15.23 -7.03 5.06
N LEU A 6 -14.03 -6.98 5.64
CA LEU A 6 -13.58 -5.75 6.28
C LEU A 6 -13.36 -4.70 5.19
N LEU A 7 -14.09 -3.58 5.27
CA LEU A 7 -14.05 -2.50 4.30
C LEU A 7 -13.30 -1.29 4.87
N PHE A 8 -12.26 -0.86 4.16
CA PHE A 8 -11.64 0.45 4.33
C PHE A 8 -12.04 1.36 3.18
N LYS A 9 -12.67 2.49 3.50
CA LYS A 9 -13.01 3.54 2.53
C LYS A 9 -12.80 4.90 3.17
N LYS A 10 -11.85 5.68 2.65
CA LYS A 10 -11.56 7.04 3.08
C LYS A 10 -11.16 7.89 1.87
N LYS A 11 -11.64 9.13 1.81
CA LYS A 11 -11.30 10.06 0.73
C LYS A 11 -9.77 10.28 0.70
N GLY A 12 -9.18 10.24 -0.49
CA GLY A 12 -7.73 10.38 -0.70
C GLY A 12 -6.91 9.11 -0.50
N PHE A 13 -7.55 7.99 -0.18
CA PHE A 13 -6.91 6.68 -0.05
C PHE A 13 -7.56 5.66 -0.99
N PRO A 14 -6.82 4.62 -1.41
CA PRO A 14 -7.44 3.50 -2.10
C PRO A 14 -8.50 2.84 -1.23
N THR A 15 -9.58 2.36 -1.86
CA THR A 15 -10.58 1.54 -1.19
C THR A 15 -10.03 0.12 -1.08
N ILE A 16 -10.07 -0.46 0.11
CA ILE A 16 -9.58 -1.82 0.36
C ILE A 16 -10.71 -2.67 0.93
N ARG A 17 -10.87 -3.87 0.38
CA ARG A 17 -11.75 -4.91 0.94
C ARG A 17 -10.90 -6.11 1.30
N VAL A 18 -11.04 -6.58 2.53
CA VAL A 18 -10.25 -7.70 3.05
C VAL A 18 -11.20 -8.87 3.30
N PHE A 19 -10.94 -9.98 2.60
CA PHE A 19 -11.65 -11.24 2.73
C PHE A 19 -10.73 -12.29 3.37
N ASP A 20 -11.24 -13.51 3.52
CA ASP A 20 -10.53 -14.61 4.15
C ASP A 20 -9.42 -15.20 3.30
N LYS A 21 -9.61 -15.26 1.97
CA LYS A 21 -8.64 -15.85 1.03
C LYS A 21 -7.92 -14.82 0.14
N TYR A 22 -8.45 -13.61 0.05
CA TYR A 22 -7.94 -12.57 -0.83
C TYR A 22 -8.25 -11.19 -0.27
N PHE A 23 -7.68 -10.17 -0.91
CA PHE A 23 -8.06 -8.78 -0.71
C PHE A 23 -8.21 -8.08 -2.05
N GLU A 24 -8.98 -7.00 -2.05
CA GLU A 24 -9.18 -6.15 -3.22
C GLU A 24 -8.68 -4.74 -2.94
N ILE A 25 -8.04 -4.13 -3.92
CA ILE A 25 -7.63 -2.73 -3.87
C ILE A 25 -8.20 -2.01 -5.08
N LYS A 26 -8.91 -0.91 -4.83
CA LYS A 26 -9.27 0.07 -5.85
C LYS A 26 -8.55 1.38 -5.59
N ALA A 27 -7.67 1.76 -6.52
CA ALA A 27 -7.01 3.06 -6.51
C ALA A 27 -8.01 4.22 -6.64
N VAL A 28 -7.64 5.43 -6.20
CA VAL A 28 -8.56 6.57 -6.13
C VAL A 28 -9.04 7.01 -7.52
N ASP A 29 -8.15 6.92 -8.49
CA ASP A 29 -8.25 7.32 -9.90
C ASP A 29 -8.68 6.16 -10.83
N TYR A 30 -8.89 4.95 -10.29
CA TYR A 30 -9.32 3.80 -11.09
C TYR A 30 -10.74 3.37 -10.70
N TRP A 31 -11.52 2.95 -11.71
CA TRP A 31 -12.90 2.52 -11.53
C TRP A 31 -13.00 1.11 -10.94
N GLU A 32 -12.03 0.25 -11.25
CA GLU A 32 -12.08 -1.18 -10.99
C GLU A 32 -11.25 -1.61 -9.77
N PHE A 33 -11.72 -2.66 -9.10
CA PHE A 33 -10.96 -3.33 -8.05
C PHE A 33 -9.96 -4.32 -8.68
N ARG A 34 -8.72 -4.27 -8.22
CA ARG A 34 -7.75 -5.35 -8.45
C ARG A 34 -7.81 -6.34 -7.32
N VAL A 35 -7.85 -7.62 -7.66
CA VAL A 35 -7.92 -8.74 -6.72
C VAL A 35 -6.52 -9.30 -6.48
N PHE A 36 -6.22 -9.63 -5.23
CA PHE A 36 -4.96 -10.22 -4.81
C PHE A 36 -5.22 -11.39 -3.86
N GLU A 37 -4.99 -12.61 -4.33
CA GLU A 37 -5.03 -13.82 -3.50
C GLU A 37 -3.82 -13.87 -2.57
N TYR A 38 -4.02 -14.16 -1.29
CA TYR A 38 -2.91 -14.18 -0.32
C TYR A 38 -1.82 -15.19 -0.71
N ALA A 39 -2.21 -16.36 -1.23
CA ALA A 39 -1.30 -17.40 -1.72
C ALA A 39 -0.37 -16.92 -2.85
N GLN A 40 -0.73 -15.86 -3.58
CA GLN A 40 0.05 -15.31 -4.69
C GLN A 40 0.85 -14.06 -4.29
N VAL A 41 0.63 -13.54 -3.07
CA VAL A 41 1.26 -12.32 -2.58
C VAL A 41 2.37 -12.68 -1.61
N LYS A 42 3.56 -12.12 -1.85
CA LYS A 42 4.72 -12.24 -0.98
C LYS A 42 4.68 -11.22 0.15
N ASP A 43 4.37 -9.96 -0.16
CA ASP A 43 4.28 -8.89 0.85
C ASP A 43 3.41 -7.72 0.32
N ILE A 44 2.96 -6.87 1.25
CA ILE A 44 2.32 -5.59 0.97
C ILE A 44 3.00 -4.50 1.79
N ILE A 45 3.67 -3.56 1.16
CA ILE A 45 4.41 -2.50 1.86
C ILE A 45 3.76 -1.14 1.66
N TYR A 46 3.75 -0.33 2.71
CA TYR A 46 3.31 1.06 2.69
C TYR A 46 4.42 1.90 3.32
N TYR A 47 5.05 2.76 2.52
CA TYR A 47 6.22 3.52 2.97
C TYR A 47 6.30 4.92 2.36
N ASP A 48 6.97 5.78 3.11
CA ASP A 48 7.40 7.11 2.67
C ASP A 48 8.74 6.97 1.91
N PRO A 49 8.81 7.30 0.61
CA PRO A 49 10.05 7.18 -0.16
C PRO A 49 11.18 8.06 0.40
N ASN A 50 10.86 9.15 1.10
CA ASN A 50 11.85 10.11 1.62
C ASN A 50 12.47 9.68 2.95
N LYS A 51 11.97 8.60 3.55
CA LYS A 51 12.60 7.98 4.72
C LYS A 51 13.76 7.05 4.37
N LYS A 52 13.98 6.72 3.10
CA LYS A 52 15.18 5.96 2.68
C LYS A 52 16.43 6.81 2.83
N TRP A 53 17.48 6.24 3.42
CA TRP A 53 18.69 6.99 3.79
C TRP A 53 19.43 7.60 2.59
N TRP A 54 19.45 6.92 1.44
CA TRP A 54 20.01 7.47 0.20
C TRP A 54 19.21 8.66 -0.33
N ASN A 55 17.88 8.63 -0.22
CA ASN A 55 17.01 9.75 -0.61
C ASN A 55 17.21 10.94 0.33
N LYS A 56 17.46 10.72 1.62
CA LYS A 56 17.84 11.81 2.54
C LYS A 56 19.09 12.54 2.09
N LEU A 57 20.10 11.81 1.61
CA LEU A 57 21.35 12.41 1.13
C LEU A 57 21.12 13.29 -0.11
N TYR A 58 20.29 12.84 -1.05
CA TYR A 58 19.87 13.64 -2.22
C TYR A 58 19.05 14.87 -1.84
N ILE A 59 18.13 14.74 -0.87
CA ILE A 59 17.35 15.87 -0.35
C ILE A 59 18.27 16.91 0.31
N LEU A 60 19.24 16.48 1.11
CA LEU A 60 20.19 17.40 1.77
C LEU A 60 21.02 18.21 0.77
N THR A 61 21.40 17.63 -0.37
CA THR A 61 22.33 18.25 -1.32
C THR A 61 21.67 18.99 -2.47
N SER A 62 20.36 18.82 -2.69
CA SER A 62 19.63 19.46 -3.78
C SER A 62 18.57 20.44 -3.27
N PHE A 63 18.74 21.73 -3.59
CA PHE A 63 17.80 22.79 -3.19
C PHE A 63 16.37 22.56 -3.71
N THR A 64 16.22 22.06 -4.93
CA THR A 64 14.92 21.68 -5.49
C THR A 64 14.32 20.49 -4.75
N ALA A 65 15.12 19.48 -4.42
CA ALA A 65 14.65 18.34 -3.63
C ALA A 65 14.20 18.75 -2.22
N GLN A 66 14.85 19.72 -1.56
CA GLN A 66 14.40 20.22 -0.25
C GLN A 66 13.01 20.87 -0.31
N ILE A 67 12.71 21.59 -1.40
CA ILE A 67 11.43 22.27 -1.59
C ILE A 67 10.31 21.25 -1.86
N PHE A 68 10.55 20.25 -2.72
CA PHE A 68 9.52 19.31 -3.16
C PHE A 68 9.44 18.00 -2.34
N ALA A 69 10.43 17.67 -1.50
CA ALA A 69 10.43 16.43 -0.71
C ALA A 69 9.30 16.32 0.33
N LYS A 70 8.63 17.42 0.68
CA LYS A 70 7.44 17.37 1.55
C LYS A 70 6.19 16.89 0.81
N ASP A 71 6.20 16.97 -0.52
CA ASP A 71 5.04 16.71 -1.37
C ASP A 71 5.10 15.33 -2.04
N ASP A 72 6.20 14.57 -1.86
CA ASP A 72 6.32 13.24 -2.44
C ASP A 72 5.26 12.28 -1.88
N PRO A 73 4.49 11.61 -2.75
CA PRO A 73 3.46 10.69 -2.32
C PRO A 73 4.06 9.46 -1.66
N TRP A 74 3.37 8.95 -0.65
CA TRP A 74 3.69 7.64 -0.08
C TRP A 74 3.35 6.55 -1.09
N ILE A 75 4.04 5.43 -1.00
CA ILE A 75 3.87 4.32 -1.94
C ILE A 75 3.23 3.14 -1.21
N LEU A 76 2.12 2.66 -1.74
CA LEU A 76 1.58 1.34 -1.44
C LEU A 76 2.03 0.38 -2.53
N LYS A 77 2.64 -0.73 -2.16
CA LYS A 77 3.17 -1.72 -3.10
C LYS A 77 2.80 -3.13 -2.66
N VAL A 78 2.24 -3.90 -3.58
CA VAL A 78 1.98 -5.34 -3.43
C VAL A 78 3.02 -6.09 -4.24
N ILE A 79 3.76 -6.97 -3.59
CA ILE A 79 4.81 -7.80 -4.18
C ILE A 79 4.26 -9.21 -4.34
N LYS A 80 4.22 -9.74 -5.55
CA LYS A 80 3.75 -11.10 -5.84
C LYS A 80 4.86 -12.13 -5.64
N ALA A 81 4.49 -13.38 -5.36
CA ALA A 81 5.43 -14.48 -5.18
C ALA A 81 6.25 -14.76 -6.46
N ASN A 82 5.67 -14.51 -7.63
CA ASN A 82 6.32 -14.69 -8.94
C ASN A 82 7.30 -13.55 -9.34
N GLY A 83 7.58 -12.61 -8.44
CA GLY A 83 8.48 -11.49 -8.68
C GLY A 83 7.84 -10.26 -9.33
N GLY A 84 6.59 -10.36 -9.80
CA GLY A 84 5.84 -9.18 -10.26
C GLY A 84 5.38 -8.29 -9.10
N ASP A 85 5.14 -7.02 -9.39
CA ASP A 85 4.65 -6.07 -8.41
C ASP A 85 3.54 -5.17 -8.96
N TRP A 86 2.79 -4.59 -8.02
CA TRP A 86 1.84 -3.53 -8.28
C TRP A 86 2.09 -2.44 -7.26
N ASP A 87 2.29 -1.20 -7.71
CA ASP A 87 2.47 -0.05 -6.84
C ASP A 87 1.49 1.08 -7.17
N TYR A 88 1.23 1.89 -6.15
CA TYR A 88 0.32 3.01 -6.24
C TYR A 88 0.78 4.15 -5.35
N LYS A 89 0.79 5.35 -5.92
CA LYS A 89 1.11 6.60 -5.22
C LYS A 89 -0.11 7.08 -4.46
N ILE A 90 0.02 7.22 -3.14
CA ILE A 90 -1.01 7.70 -2.22
C ILE A 90 -0.60 9.07 -1.71
N SER A 91 -1.58 9.93 -1.45
CA SER A 91 -1.35 11.20 -0.77
C SER A 91 -0.45 11.01 0.48
N PRO A 92 0.50 11.91 0.77
CA PRO A 92 1.45 11.76 1.89
C PRO A 92 0.82 11.84 3.30
N ILE A 93 -0.51 11.76 3.39
CA ILE A 93 -1.26 11.82 4.62
C ILE A 93 -1.18 10.46 5.33
N SER A 94 -0.63 10.49 6.54
CA SER A 94 -0.61 9.32 7.43
C SER A 94 -2.00 9.05 8.00
N ASP A 95 -2.58 7.88 7.71
CA ASP A 95 -3.82 7.41 8.35
C ASP A 95 -3.59 6.17 9.23
N PRO A 96 -3.86 6.24 10.54
CA PRO A 96 -3.66 5.10 11.46
C PRO A 96 -4.54 3.89 11.14
N TYR A 97 -5.78 4.11 10.68
CA TYR A 97 -6.70 3.03 10.38
C TYR A 97 -6.29 2.30 9.09
N PHE A 98 -5.86 3.03 8.08
CA PHE A 98 -5.25 2.48 6.87
C PHE A 98 -4.05 1.60 7.20
N ARG A 99 -3.12 2.07 8.04
CA ARG A 99 -1.98 1.26 8.50
C ARG A 99 -2.41 -0.01 9.22
N LYS A 100 -3.46 0.07 10.06
CA LYS A 100 -4.03 -1.10 10.72
C LYS A 100 -4.55 -2.12 9.70
N VAL A 101 -5.24 -1.67 8.65
CA VAL A 101 -5.75 -2.54 7.57
C VAL A 101 -4.60 -3.20 6.80
N ILE A 102 -3.55 -2.45 6.45
CA ILE A 102 -2.34 -3.03 5.83
C ILE A 102 -1.71 -4.09 6.77
N GLY A 103 -1.65 -3.83 8.07
CA GLY A 103 -1.16 -4.80 9.06
C GLY A 103 -2.00 -6.08 9.12
N ILE A 104 -3.33 -5.97 8.99
CA ILE A 104 -4.23 -7.14 8.92
C ILE A 104 -3.94 -7.97 7.67
N ILE A 105 -3.78 -7.32 6.51
CA ILE A 105 -3.45 -8.00 5.24
C ILE A 105 -2.11 -8.73 5.36
N LYS A 106 -1.07 -8.07 5.91
CA LYS A 106 0.23 -8.71 6.18
C LYS A 106 0.11 -9.96 7.04
N ASN A 107 -0.67 -9.88 8.11
CA ASN A 107 -0.88 -11.03 8.99
C ASN A 107 -1.58 -12.20 8.28
N LYS A 108 -2.50 -11.92 7.36
CA LYS A 108 -3.15 -12.95 6.54
C LYS A 108 -2.18 -13.56 5.52
N ILE A 109 -1.40 -12.75 4.80
CA ILE A 109 -0.33 -13.23 3.90
C ILE A 109 0.62 -14.18 4.63
N ASN A 110 1.08 -13.80 5.83
CA ASN A 110 2.02 -14.61 6.62
C ASN A 110 1.42 -15.90 7.18
N LYS A 111 0.08 -16.00 7.29
CA LYS A 111 -0.60 -17.22 7.71
C LYS A 111 -0.71 -18.22 6.56
N ASP A 112 -0.94 -17.74 5.33
CA ASP A 112 -1.10 -18.59 4.15
C ASP A 112 0.23 -19.10 3.57
N LEU A 113 1.36 -18.47 3.95
CA LEU A 113 2.71 -18.94 3.61
C LEU A 113 3.25 -20.04 4.54
N LYS A 114 2.52 -20.41 5.60
CA LYS A 114 2.88 -21.49 6.55
C LYS A 114 2.08 -22.76 6.26
#